data_AF-V6TV42-F1
#
_entry.id   AF-V6TV42-F1
#
_cell.length_a   1.000
_cell.length_b   1.000
_cell.length_c   1.000
_cell.angle_alpha   90.00
_cell.angle_beta   90.00
_cell.angle_gamma   90.00
#
_symmetry.space_group_name_H-M   'P 1'
#
loop_
_entity.id
_entity.type
_entity.pdbx_description
1 polymer ?
#
loop_
_entity_poly.entity_id
_entity_poly.type
_entity_poly.pdbx_seq_one_letter_code
_entity_poly.pdbx_strand_id
1 'polypeptide(L)'
;MQVLKPLPDDLADTGRDENSCSFCGVSYLILHEVERLKRRIAELETENASLMRIKSSAQSSQMNTLNSMDALTNLTEAFKARADEASAERDRALVKTKEMEEKNQALLMCIRRLQVGLGSLREEVASLREVLQCLKATDATHIPGMMDALHRLILSLGTSYSEQLEASELEGKRLQTCLSAAHEDLRIVKCTLEEEIATLQATLTEVNSHNKVLGVEIQELKETISLLTATNDTLEKQISVMTVEIDQLRTELQMRISQCSNLNTSEKENIQRIDLLTRELQTKNEELADLLKQLKNSRENAEFLQSNLQSFQKELSEFHELYHADLNSQQYMLSTLSDRLTGALAQLRKLEIETTAKHTALEQELSELHKALATEKADSTTTKQKYLELQGEQETLLQHNRKLSIELEDLKNALQASSKTSSVTEETLRRKVRDLQRDNELLEKQVLDTEEKAAQLRKEKEHQEKLICDMDLKIQDMKAYIVDLETKLAEKTLEAESLQADATSAKLLEEARKHISDLEKKIQCLQQTVFKECQERSDLLHALSSLKAQNAELSSGRTNTSTPALPPLGSTGPTQSQKNQRASVFQRSRH
;
A
#
# COMPACT_ATOMS: atom_id res chain seq x y z
N MET A 1 9.71 9.23 -40.90
CA MET A 1 9.54 7.76 -40.73
C MET A 1 10.81 7.24 -40.09
N GLN A 2 10.74 6.63 -38.90
CA GLN A 2 11.92 6.01 -38.30
C GLN A 2 12.18 4.66 -38.97
N VAL A 3 13.44 4.38 -39.28
CA VAL A 3 13.88 3.12 -39.88
C VAL A 3 13.72 2.02 -38.83
N LEU A 4 12.95 0.98 -39.16
CA LEU A 4 12.80 -0.20 -38.31
C LEU A 4 14.17 -0.87 -38.15
N LYS A 5 14.52 -1.24 -36.90
CA LYS A 5 15.74 -2.01 -36.64
C LYS A 5 15.64 -3.38 -37.34
N PRO A 6 16.76 -3.93 -37.84
CA PRO A 6 16.77 -5.30 -38.37
C PRO A 6 16.35 -6.30 -37.27
N LEU A 7 15.79 -7.43 -37.68
CA LEU A 7 15.48 -8.52 -36.75
C LEU A 7 16.76 -9.04 -36.09
N PRO A 8 16.70 -9.53 -34.83
CA PRO A 8 17.79 -10.28 -34.22
C PRO A 8 18.19 -11.48 -35.08
N ASP A 9 19.50 -11.74 -35.17
CA ASP A 9 20.07 -12.77 -36.05
C ASP A 9 19.49 -14.18 -35.76
N ASP A 10 19.17 -14.48 -34.50
CA ASP A 10 18.55 -15.73 -34.04
C ASP A 10 17.19 -16.07 -34.71
N LEU A 11 16.55 -15.09 -35.35
CA LEU A 11 15.26 -15.22 -36.04
C LEU A 11 15.37 -15.18 -37.57
N ALA A 12 16.57 -14.97 -38.11
CA ALA A 12 16.80 -14.95 -39.56
C ALA A 12 16.85 -16.37 -40.17
N ASP A 13 17.32 -17.36 -39.39
CA ASP A 13 17.56 -18.73 -39.85
C ASP A 13 16.40 -19.72 -39.55
N THR A 14 15.42 -19.32 -38.73
CA THR A 14 14.23 -20.14 -38.47
C THR A 14 13.25 -20.14 -39.65
N GLY A 15 12.85 -21.32 -40.13
CA GLY A 15 11.96 -21.47 -41.29
C GLY A 15 10.58 -20.81 -41.08
N ARG A 16 10.00 -20.24 -42.16
CA ARG A 16 8.71 -19.51 -42.10
C ARG A 16 7.56 -20.31 -41.47
N ASP A 17 7.61 -21.62 -41.60
CA ASP A 17 6.54 -22.53 -41.22
C ASP A 17 6.52 -22.86 -39.72
N GLU A 18 7.62 -22.60 -39.00
CA GLU A 18 7.71 -22.82 -37.54
C GLU A 18 7.23 -21.60 -36.74
N ASN A 19 7.45 -20.39 -37.28
CA ASN A 19 7.18 -19.13 -36.59
C ASN A 19 5.80 -18.52 -36.87
N SER A 20 4.91 -19.22 -37.59
CA SER A 20 3.60 -18.71 -37.99
C SER A 20 2.45 -19.67 -37.70
N CYS A 21 1.28 -19.13 -37.35
CA CYS A 21 0.10 -19.93 -37.06
C CYS A 21 -0.45 -20.55 -38.35
N SER A 22 -0.47 -21.88 -38.43
CA SER A 22 -0.91 -22.66 -39.60
C SER A 22 -2.36 -22.40 -40.05
N PHE A 23 -3.18 -21.75 -39.21
CA PHE A 23 -4.59 -21.46 -39.52
C PHE A 23 -4.84 -20.02 -40.03
N CYS A 24 -3.95 -19.06 -39.73
CA CYS A 24 -4.14 -17.65 -40.12
C CYS A 24 -2.90 -16.95 -40.70
N GLY A 25 -1.74 -17.63 -40.77
CA GLY A 25 -0.50 -17.10 -41.33
C GLY A 25 0.19 -16.00 -40.52
N VAL A 26 -0.39 -15.57 -39.40
CA VAL A 26 0.21 -14.54 -38.53
C VAL A 26 1.38 -15.14 -37.77
N SER A 27 2.52 -14.44 -37.75
CA SER A 27 3.68 -14.88 -36.98
C SER A 27 3.42 -14.78 -35.47
N TYR A 28 3.81 -15.81 -34.71
CA TYR A 28 3.73 -15.81 -33.25
C TYR A 28 4.50 -14.65 -32.61
N LEU A 29 5.58 -14.18 -33.26
CA LEU A 29 6.33 -12.98 -32.87
C LEU A 29 5.47 -11.72 -32.94
N ILE A 30 4.65 -11.57 -33.99
CA ILE A 30 3.72 -10.44 -34.15
C ILE A 30 2.64 -10.53 -33.06
N LEU A 31 2.14 -11.72 -32.76
CA LEU A 31 1.14 -11.91 -31.71
C LEU A 31 1.68 -11.51 -30.33
N HIS A 32 2.87 -12.01 -29.98
CA HIS A 32 3.52 -11.71 -28.70
C HIS A 32 3.90 -10.24 -28.56
N GLU A 33 4.38 -9.59 -29.64
CA GLU A 33 4.68 -8.16 -29.60
C GLU A 33 3.40 -7.30 -29.55
N VAL A 34 2.30 -7.74 -30.17
CA VAL A 34 0.97 -7.12 -29.98
C VAL A 34 0.48 -7.25 -28.54
N GLU A 35 0.68 -8.39 -27.88
CA GLU A 35 0.32 -8.56 -26.46
C GLU A 35 1.22 -7.77 -25.51
N ARG A 36 2.51 -7.64 -25.84
CA ARG A 36 3.45 -6.77 -25.13
C ARG A 36 3.06 -5.30 -25.29
N LEU A 37 2.70 -4.86 -26.50
CA LEU A 37 2.21 -3.51 -26.77
C LEU A 37 0.87 -3.25 -26.07
N LYS A 38 -0.06 -4.20 -26.04
CA LYS A 38 -1.31 -4.10 -25.26
C LYS A 38 -1.04 -3.93 -23.76
N ARG A 39 -0.13 -4.74 -23.18
CA ARG A 39 0.31 -4.57 -21.79
C ARG A 39 0.91 -3.19 -21.55
N ARG A 40 1.80 -2.72 -22.44
CA ARG A 40 2.43 -1.41 -22.31
C ARG A 40 1.43 -0.25 -22.47
N ILE A 41 0.40 -0.41 -23.31
CA ILE A 41 -0.71 0.56 -23.42
C ILE A 41 -1.49 0.60 -22.11
N ALA A 42 -1.88 -0.55 -21.53
CA ALA A 42 -2.58 -0.58 -20.25
C ALA A 42 -1.76 0.01 -19.09
N GLU A 43 -0.44 -0.26 -19.04
CA GLU A 43 0.48 0.40 -18.12
C GLU A 43 0.44 1.93 -18.28
N LEU A 44 0.64 2.42 -19.51
CA LEU A 44 0.61 3.86 -19.82
C LEU A 44 -0.76 4.51 -19.55
N GLU A 45 -1.86 3.79 -19.72
CA GLU A 45 -3.21 4.27 -19.37
C GLU A 45 -3.37 4.43 -17.86
N THR A 46 -2.88 3.48 -17.06
CA THR A 46 -2.89 3.59 -15.59
C THR A 46 -1.96 4.68 -15.06
N GLU A 47 -0.78 4.85 -15.68
CA GLU A 47 0.18 5.91 -15.40
C GLU A 47 -0.38 7.30 -15.77
N ASN A 48 -1.04 7.43 -16.92
CA ASN A 48 -1.70 8.67 -17.32
C ASN A 48 -2.90 8.98 -16.40
N ALA A 49 -3.65 7.97 -15.96
CA ALA A 49 -4.74 8.13 -14.99
C ALA A 49 -4.25 8.47 -13.57
N SER A 50 -3.02 8.11 -13.19
CA SER A 50 -2.42 8.56 -11.92
C SER A 50 -1.88 9.98 -12.05
N LEU A 51 -1.20 10.31 -13.15
CA LEU A 51 -0.72 11.67 -13.46
C LEU A 51 -1.88 12.68 -13.55
N MET A 52 -3.01 12.33 -14.15
CA MET A 52 -4.20 13.19 -14.21
C MET A 52 -4.81 13.43 -12.81
N ARG A 53 -4.78 12.43 -11.92
CA ARG A 53 -5.18 12.59 -10.50
C ARG A 53 -4.22 13.51 -9.74
N ILE A 54 -2.90 13.32 -9.90
CA ILE A 54 -1.86 14.18 -9.29
C ILE A 54 -1.98 15.62 -9.81
N LYS A 55 -2.22 15.80 -11.11
CA LYS A 55 -2.44 17.12 -11.71
C LYS A 55 -3.71 17.79 -11.17
N SER A 56 -4.80 17.04 -11.02
CA SER A 56 -6.04 17.55 -10.45
C SER A 56 -5.87 17.96 -8.98
N SER A 57 -5.18 17.16 -8.15
CA SER A 57 -4.90 17.53 -6.75
C SER A 57 -3.94 18.71 -6.65
N ALA A 58 -2.93 18.81 -7.53
CA ALA A 58 -2.04 19.95 -7.61
C ALA A 58 -2.78 21.24 -8.03
N GLN A 59 -3.68 21.16 -9.02
CA GLN A 59 -4.53 22.29 -9.43
C GLN A 59 -5.50 22.72 -8.32
N SER A 60 -6.11 21.77 -7.61
CA SER A 60 -6.97 22.06 -6.45
C SER A 60 -6.17 22.74 -5.32
N SER A 61 -4.98 22.23 -5.01
CA SER A 61 -4.06 22.86 -4.04
C SER A 61 -3.68 24.27 -4.48
N GLN A 62 -3.28 24.47 -5.73
CA GLN A 62 -2.95 25.79 -6.29
C GLN A 62 -4.13 26.77 -6.23
N MET A 63 -5.35 26.31 -6.51
CA MET A 63 -6.56 27.11 -6.40
C MET A 63 -6.84 27.53 -4.96
N ASN A 64 -6.62 26.64 -3.98
CA ASN A 64 -6.73 26.97 -2.56
C ASN A 64 -5.65 27.98 -2.11
N THR A 65 -4.43 27.89 -2.66
CA THR A 65 -3.37 28.89 -2.41
C THR A 65 -3.71 30.25 -3.02
N LEU A 66 -4.31 30.28 -4.22
CA LEU A 66 -4.81 31.52 -4.84
C LEU A 66 -5.95 32.13 -4.01
N ASN A 67 -6.97 31.34 -3.66
CA ASN A 67 -8.09 31.80 -2.84
C ASN A 67 -7.64 32.35 -1.47
N SER A 68 -6.61 31.75 -0.85
CA SER A 68 -6.04 32.27 0.41
C SER A 68 -5.19 33.52 0.21
N MET A 69 -4.46 33.65 -0.91
CA MET A 69 -3.76 34.88 -1.28
C MET A 69 -4.74 36.03 -1.57
N ASP A 70 -5.85 35.76 -2.25
CA ASP A 70 -6.92 36.74 -2.52
C ASP A 70 -7.60 37.16 -1.21
N ALA A 71 -7.87 36.21 -0.30
CA ALA A 71 -8.38 36.54 1.04
C ALA A 71 -7.41 37.43 1.85
N LEU A 72 -6.10 37.18 1.79
CA LEU A 72 -5.08 38.03 2.41
C LEU A 72 -4.97 39.41 1.73
N THR A 73 -5.16 39.47 0.42
CA THR A 73 -5.17 40.73 -0.35
C THR A 73 -6.38 41.58 0.04
N ASN A 74 -7.58 41.00 0.04
CA ASN A 74 -8.82 41.64 0.51
C ASN A 74 -8.71 42.11 1.97
N LEU A 75 -8.08 41.31 2.86
CA LEU A 75 -7.81 41.71 4.24
C LEU A 75 -6.85 42.92 4.32
N THR A 76 -5.81 42.92 3.48
CA THR A 76 -4.83 44.01 3.40
C THR A 76 -5.45 45.29 2.86
N GLU A 77 -6.29 45.20 1.84
CA GLU A 77 -7.06 46.33 1.30
C GLU A 77 -8.06 46.88 2.33
N ALA A 78 -8.76 46.02 3.07
CA ALA A 78 -9.63 46.43 4.17
C ALA A 78 -8.87 47.15 5.31
N PHE A 79 -7.68 46.66 5.69
CA PHE A 79 -6.82 47.35 6.65
C PHE A 79 -6.33 48.71 6.11
N LYS A 80 -5.98 48.79 4.83
CA LYS A 80 -5.55 50.03 4.19
C LYS A 80 -6.68 51.06 4.14
N ALA A 81 -7.87 50.67 3.65
CA ALA A 81 -9.05 51.53 3.61
C ALA A 81 -9.41 52.07 5.00
N ARG A 82 -9.31 51.23 6.05
CA ARG A 82 -9.54 51.64 7.44
C ARG A 82 -8.45 52.58 7.98
N ALA A 83 -7.20 52.45 7.55
CA ALA A 83 -6.13 53.37 7.89
C ALA A 83 -6.29 54.73 7.19
N ASP A 84 -6.69 54.71 5.91
CA ASP A 84 -6.97 55.91 5.11
C ASP A 84 -8.18 56.67 5.69
N GLU A 85 -9.27 55.96 6.06
CA GLU A 85 -10.44 56.54 6.71
C GLU A 85 -10.10 57.17 8.07
N ALA A 86 -9.32 56.47 8.92
CA ALA A 86 -8.85 56.99 10.19
C ALA A 86 -7.90 58.20 10.03
N SER A 87 -7.18 58.30 8.90
CA SER A 87 -6.42 59.50 8.58
C SER A 87 -7.33 60.66 8.15
N ALA A 88 -8.28 60.40 7.26
CA ALA A 88 -9.26 61.40 6.82
C ALA A 88 -10.16 61.90 7.98
N GLU A 89 -10.43 61.08 9.00
CA GLU A 89 -11.10 61.51 10.22
C GLU A 89 -10.20 62.41 11.09
N ARG A 90 -8.91 62.07 11.24
CA ARG A 90 -7.93 62.92 11.94
C ARG A 90 -7.77 64.28 11.26
N ASP A 91 -7.71 64.31 9.94
CA ASP A 91 -7.55 65.54 9.16
C ASP A 91 -8.83 66.41 9.25
N ARG A 92 -10.02 65.80 9.19
CA ARG A 92 -11.29 66.48 9.47
C ARG A 92 -11.35 67.06 10.89
N ALA A 93 -10.82 66.35 11.89
CA ALA A 93 -10.72 66.86 13.26
C ALA A 93 -9.76 68.06 13.36
N LEU A 94 -8.60 68.02 12.69
CA LEU A 94 -7.62 69.11 12.67
C LEU A 94 -8.15 70.38 11.97
N VAL A 95 -8.87 70.23 10.86
CA VAL A 95 -9.56 71.36 10.20
C VAL A 95 -10.57 71.99 11.16
N LYS A 96 -11.39 71.16 11.83
CA LYS A 96 -12.41 71.63 12.78
C LYS A 96 -11.81 72.33 14.01
N THR A 97 -10.65 71.89 14.52
CA THR A 97 -9.96 72.61 15.61
C THR A 97 -9.42 73.95 15.13
N LYS A 98 -8.82 74.01 13.92
CA LYS A 98 -8.30 75.25 13.34
C LYS A 98 -9.39 76.28 13.08
N GLU A 99 -10.54 75.87 12.54
CA GLU A 99 -11.70 76.75 12.39
C GLU A 99 -12.19 77.32 13.72
N MET A 100 -12.19 76.52 14.79
CA MET A 100 -12.61 76.98 16.12
C MET A 100 -11.58 77.94 16.74
N GLU A 101 -10.29 77.75 16.50
CA GLU A 101 -9.23 78.69 16.88
C GLU A 101 -9.37 80.02 16.13
N GLU A 102 -9.57 79.99 14.80
CA GLU A 102 -9.79 81.18 13.98
C GLU A 102 -11.05 81.96 14.41
N LYS A 103 -12.16 81.25 14.68
CA LYS A 103 -13.40 81.84 15.23
C LYS A 103 -13.15 82.48 16.61
N ASN A 104 -12.44 81.82 17.51
CA ASN A 104 -12.07 82.36 18.83
C ASN A 104 -11.17 83.60 18.70
N GLN A 105 -10.22 83.60 17.78
CA GLN A 105 -9.31 84.72 17.54
C GLN A 105 -10.05 85.94 16.96
N ALA A 106 -10.97 85.73 16.02
CA ALA A 106 -11.83 86.78 15.48
C ALA A 106 -12.73 87.40 16.58
N LEU A 107 -13.27 86.57 17.48
CA LEU A 107 -14.11 87.01 18.60
C LEU A 107 -13.31 87.84 19.63
N LEU A 108 -12.09 87.43 19.96
CA LEU A 108 -11.15 88.21 20.77
C LEU A 108 -10.80 89.57 20.15
N MET A 109 -10.63 89.63 18.82
CA MET A 109 -10.39 90.88 18.09
C MET A 109 -11.60 91.82 18.13
N CYS A 110 -12.83 91.30 18.04
CA CYS A 110 -14.05 92.10 18.23
C CYS A 110 -14.16 92.66 19.66
N ILE A 111 -13.89 91.85 20.68
CA ILE A 111 -13.88 92.30 22.09
C ILE A 111 -12.89 93.46 22.28
N ARG A 112 -11.68 93.36 21.72
CA ARG A 112 -10.67 94.44 21.80
C ARG A 112 -11.14 95.72 21.10
N ARG A 113 -11.74 95.64 19.89
CA ARG A 113 -12.25 96.83 19.19
C ARG A 113 -13.37 97.53 19.98
N LEU A 114 -14.27 96.77 20.61
CA LEU A 114 -15.33 97.31 21.46
C LEU A 114 -14.76 97.99 22.72
N GLN A 115 -13.73 97.42 23.35
CA GLN A 115 -13.05 98.03 24.50
C GLN A 115 -12.38 99.35 24.14
N VAL A 116 -11.72 99.45 22.98
CA VAL A 116 -11.11 100.70 22.49
C VAL A 116 -12.17 101.77 22.18
N GLY A 117 -13.26 101.40 21.50
CA GLY A 117 -14.37 102.32 21.20
C GLY A 117 -15.03 102.90 22.46
N LEU A 118 -15.24 102.06 23.48
CA LEU A 118 -15.74 102.49 24.79
C LEU A 118 -14.75 103.41 25.55
N GLY A 119 -13.45 103.31 25.26
CA GLY A 119 -12.43 104.24 25.75
C GLY A 119 -12.61 105.64 25.14
N SER A 120 -12.62 105.73 23.80
CA SER A 120 -12.80 106.99 23.06
C SER A 120 -14.07 107.74 23.49
N LEU A 121 -15.20 107.01 23.60
CA LEU A 121 -16.47 107.58 24.06
C LEU A 121 -16.43 108.13 25.50
N ARG A 122 -15.59 107.58 26.38
CA ARG A 122 -15.40 108.15 27.73
C ARG A 122 -14.58 109.45 27.69
N GLU A 123 -13.59 109.53 26.81
CA GLU A 123 -12.75 110.73 26.64
C GLU A 123 -13.55 111.87 26.01
N GLU A 124 -14.39 111.59 25.01
CA GLU A 124 -15.33 112.57 24.42
C GLU A 124 -16.37 113.09 25.44
N VAL A 125 -16.91 112.21 26.29
CA VAL A 125 -17.84 112.63 27.36
C VAL A 125 -17.12 113.44 28.46
N ALA A 126 -15.82 113.23 28.67
CA ALA A 126 -15.02 114.03 29.60
C ALA A 126 -14.74 115.43 29.04
N SER A 127 -14.30 115.55 27.78
CA SER A 127 -14.02 116.85 27.15
C SER A 127 -15.27 117.72 27.00
N LEU A 128 -16.42 117.11 26.65
CA LEU A 128 -17.71 117.83 26.62
C LEU A 128 -18.14 118.38 27.99
N ARG A 129 -17.73 117.74 29.10
CA ARG A 129 -17.98 118.26 30.46
C ARG A 129 -17.10 119.46 30.79
N GLU A 130 -15.83 119.46 30.37
CA GLU A 130 -14.94 120.63 30.55
C GLU A 130 -15.45 121.84 29.76
N VAL A 131 -15.87 121.66 28.50
CA VAL A 131 -16.42 122.75 27.67
C VAL A 131 -17.67 123.37 28.28
N LEU A 132 -18.58 122.56 28.84
CA LEU A 132 -19.77 123.03 29.56
C LEU A 132 -19.44 123.76 30.87
N GLN A 133 -18.27 123.54 31.45
CA GLN A 133 -17.83 124.19 32.69
C GLN A 133 -17.26 125.59 32.43
N CYS A 134 -16.64 125.82 31.26
CA CYS A 134 -16.13 127.11 30.82
C CYS A 134 -17.21 128.13 30.44
N LEU A 135 -18.39 127.68 30.00
CA LEU A 135 -19.49 128.55 29.53
C LEU A 135 -20.30 129.25 30.64
N LYS A 136 -19.91 129.10 31.92
CA LYS A 136 -20.65 129.64 33.09
C LYS A 136 -20.18 131.01 33.60
N ALA A 137 -19.23 131.67 32.94
CA ALA A 137 -18.69 132.96 33.39
C ALA A 137 -18.53 133.97 32.25
N THR A 138 -19.52 134.85 32.03
CA THR A 138 -19.33 136.12 31.30
C THR A 138 -20.50 137.10 31.51
N ASP A 139 -20.21 138.39 31.54
CA ASP A 139 -21.14 139.47 31.92
C ASP A 139 -21.98 140.06 30.78
N ALA A 140 -23.15 140.59 31.15
CA ALA A 140 -24.29 140.92 30.30
C ALA A 140 -24.15 142.16 29.36
N THR A 141 -22.94 142.68 29.12
CA THR A 141 -22.71 143.80 28.18
C THR A 141 -22.45 143.36 26.73
N HIS A 142 -22.31 142.06 26.48
CA HIS A 142 -21.98 141.50 25.16
C HIS A 142 -23.19 141.13 24.30
N ILE A 143 -24.43 141.42 24.74
CA ILE A 143 -25.68 140.90 24.14
C ILE A 143 -25.78 141.08 22.61
N PRO A 144 -25.41 142.22 21.98
CA PRO A 144 -25.44 142.34 20.51
C PRO A 144 -24.41 141.46 19.80
N GLY A 145 -23.19 141.34 20.34
CA GLY A 145 -22.16 140.44 19.81
C GLY A 145 -22.48 138.97 20.06
N MET A 146 -23.15 138.65 21.18
CA MET A 146 -23.67 137.32 21.47
C MET A 146 -24.83 136.95 20.53
N MET A 147 -25.72 137.88 20.17
CA MET A 147 -26.76 137.66 19.17
C MET A 147 -26.16 137.37 17.79
N ASP A 148 -25.12 138.09 17.39
CA ASP A 148 -24.46 137.91 16.10
C ASP A 148 -23.59 136.62 16.06
N ALA A 149 -22.97 136.26 17.18
CA ALA A 149 -22.31 134.97 17.37
C ALA A 149 -23.31 133.80 17.44
N LEU A 150 -24.47 133.98 18.07
CA LEU A 150 -25.59 133.01 18.07
C LEU A 150 -26.15 132.84 16.66
N HIS A 151 -26.30 133.91 15.88
CA HIS A 151 -26.78 133.82 14.50
C HIS A 151 -25.78 133.06 13.61
N ARG A 152 -24.47 133.33 13.76
CA ARG A 152 -23.42 132.54 13.11
C ARG A 152 -23.38 131.09 13.58
N LEU A 153 -23.58 130.82 14.88
CA LEU A 153 -23.67 129.47 15.43
C LEU A 153 -24.90 128.72 14.90
N ILE A 154 -26.07 129.38 14.81
CA ILE A 154 -27.30 128.81 14.24
C ILE A 154 -27.10 128.50 12.76
N LEU A 155 -26.43 129.38 12.00
CA LEU A 155 -26.09 129.11 10.61
C LEU A 155 -25.09 127.97 10.46
N SER A 156 -24.02 127.92 11.26
CA SER A 156 -23.04 126.82 11.21
C SER A 156 -23.59 125.49 11.72
N LEU A 157 -24.51 125.51 12.69
CA LEU A 157 -25.26 124.34 13.13
C LEU A 157 -26.26 123.91 12.05
N GLY A 158 -26.87 124.86 11.33
CA GLY A 158 -27.74 124.59 10.20
C GLY A 158 -27.01 123.93 9.04
N THR A 159 -25.84 124.44 8.65
CA THR A 159 -25.00 123.80 7.61
C THR A 159 -24.47 122.46 8.09
N SER A 160 -23.93 122.37 9.31
CA SER A 160 -23.42 121.11 9.86
C SER A 160 -24.51 120.05 10.01
N TYR A 161 -25.73 120.42 10.39
CA TYR A 161 -26.87 119.51 10.45
C TYR A 161 -27.35 119.09 9.05
N SER A 162 -27.33 119.99 8.06
CA SER A 162 -27.64 119.65 6.67
C SER A 162 -26.60 118.69 6.10
N GLU A 163 -25.31 118.95 6.29
CA GLU A 163 -24.20 118.06 5.89
C GLU A 163 -24.29 116.71 6.59
N GLN A 164 -24.65 116.68 7.89
CA GLN A 164 -24.83 115.44 8.65
C GLN A 164 -26.07 114.65 8.20
N LEU A 165 -27.15 115.34 7.82
CA LEU A 165 -28.35 114.72 7.24
C LEU A 165 -28.06 114.14 5.86
N GLU A 166 -27.39 114.89 4.98
CA GLU A 166 -26.95 114.42 3.66
C GLU A 166 -25.98 113.24 3.76
N ALA A 167 -25.02 113.28 4.70
CA ALA A 167 -24.14 112.16 4.97
C ALA A 167 -24.91 110.93 5.50
N SER A 168 -25.91 111.13 6.37
CA SER A 168 -26.77 110.05 6.85
C SER A 168 -27.67 109.48 5.76
N GLU A 169 -28.15 110.29 4.83
CA GLU A 169 -28.90 109.83 3.65
C GLU A 169 -28.01 109.06 2.67
N LEU A 170 -26.79 109.54 2.43
CA LEU A 170 -25.81 108.88 1.58
C LEU A 170 -25.41 107.52 2.16
N GLU A 171 -25.17 107.45 3.46
CA GLU A 171 -24.90 106.20 4.17
C GLU A 171 -26.13 105.28 4.16
N GLY A 172 -27.34 105.81 4.32
CA GLY A 172 -28.58 105.06 4.15
C GLY A 172 -28.74 104.45 2.75
N LYS A 173 -28.44 105.22 1.70
CA LYS A 173 -28.41 104.75 0.30
C LYS A 173 -27.31 103.69 0.08
N ARG A 174 -26.14 103.85 0.70
CA ARG A 174 -25.04 102.87 0.67
C ARG A 174 -25.45 101.55 1.34
N LEU A 175 -25.99 101.62 2.56
CA LEU A 175 -26.49 100.47 3.31
C LEU A 175 -27.63 99.76 2.57
N GLN A 176 -28.56 100.50 1.96
CA GLN A 176 -29.63 99.93 1.13
C GLN A 176 -29.06 99.18 -0.09
N THR A 177 -28.02 99.72 -0.72
CA THR A 177 -27.32 99.07 -1.85
C THR A 177 -26.60 97.80 -1.40
N CYS A 178 -25.84 97.86 -0.31
CA CYS A 178 -25.17 96.69 0.28
C CYS A 178 -26.15 95.60 0.73
N LEU A 179 -27.28 95.99 1.33
CA LEU A 179 -28.33 95.08 1.75
C LEU A 179 -29.01 94.42 0.53
N SER A 180 -29.23 95.16 -0.55
CA SER A 180 -29.78 94.62 -1.80
C SER A 180 -28.83 93.62 -2.46
N ALA A 181 -27.53 93.92 -2.48
CA ALA A 181 -26.50 92.99 -2.97
C ALA A 181 -26.45 91.71 -2.12
N ALA A 182 -26.43 91.83 -0.78
CA ALA A 182 -26.42 90.68 0.12
C ALA A 182 -27.69 89.80 0.00
N HIS A 183 -28.85 90.39 -0.31
CA HIS A 183 -30.07 89.62 -0.61
C HIS A 183 -29.94 88.83 -1.92
N GLU A 184 -29.30 89.40 -2.94
CA GLU A 184 -29.07 88.71 -4.21
C GLU A 184 -28.03 87.59 -4.09
N ASP A 185 -26.94 87.82 -3.34
CA ASP A 185 -25.97 86.78 -3.01
C ASP A 185 -26.63 85.61 -2.26
N LEU A 186 -27.46 85.90 -1.26
CA LEU A 186 -28.26 84.89 -0.54
C LEU A 186 -29.26 84.16 -1.45
N ARG A 187 -29.84 84.85 -2.44
CA ARG A 187 -30.74 84.24 -3.44
C ARG A 187 -29.97 83.25 -4.32
N ILE A 188 -28.77 83.62 -4.78
CA ILE A 188 -27.90 82.76 -5.59
C ILE A 188 -27.48 81.52 -4.78
N VAL A 189 -26.97 81.70 -3.55
CA VAL A 189 -26.58 80.60 -2.65
C VAL A 189 -27.76 79.67 -2.35
N LYS A 190 -28.97 80.22 -2.18
CA LYS A 190 -30.18 79.41 -2.02
C LYS A 190 -30.43 78.54 -3.26
N CYS A 191 -30.38 79.10 -4.46
CA CYS A 191 -30.60 78.34 -5.70
C CYS A 191 -29.54 77.24 -5.89
N THR A 192 -28.25 77.51 -5.64
CA THR A 192 -27.21 76.48 -5.75
C THR A 192 -27.40 75.34 -4.74
N LEU A 193 -27.82 75.66 -3.51
CA LEU A 193 -28.15 74.63 -2.50
C LEU A 193 -29.40 73.82 -2.88
N GLU A 194 -30.41 74.43 -3.51
CA GLU A 194 -31.58 73.71 -4.02
C GLU A 194 -31.21 72.74 -5.17
N GLU A 195 -30.28 73.12 -6.05
CA GLU A 195 -29.71 72.26 -7.10
C GLU A 195 -28.83 71.12 -6.52
N GLU A 196 -27.99 71.41 -5.54
CA GLU A 196 -27.21 70.39 -4.80
C GLU A 196 -28.12 69.39 -4.09
N ILE A 197 -29.19 69.85 -3.43
CA ILE A 197 -30.18 68.97 -2.79
C ILE A 197 -30.88 68.09 -3.84
N ALA A 198 -31.26 68.63 -5.00
CA ALA A 198 -31.91 67.87 -6.06
C ALA A 198 -30.99 66.79 -6.65
N THR A 199 -29.70 67.10 -6.87
CA THR A 199 -28.71 66.11 -7.36
C THR A 199 -28.39 65.03 -6.32
N LEU A 200 -28.31 65.39 -5.04
CA LEU A 200 -28.16 64.42 -3.94
C LEU A 200 -29.39 63.51 -3.78
N GLN A 201 -30.60 64.03 -4.00
CA GLN A 201 -31.82 63.22 -4.02
C GLN A 201 -31.83 62.24 -5.21
N ALA A 202 -31.41 62.68 -6.40
CA ALA A 202 -31.31 61.82 -7.57
C ALA A 202 -30.33 60.65 -7.34
N THR A 203 -29.10 60.94 -6.89
CA THR A 203 -28.09 59.91 -6.58
C THR A 203 -28.55 58.97 -5.46
N LEU A 204 -29.25 59.46 -4.44
CA LEU A 204 -29.87 58.62 -3.42
C LEU A 204 -30.94 57.69 -4.00
N THR A 205 -31.75 58.13 -4.96
CA THR A 205 -32.73 57.24 -5.62
C THR A 205 -32.08 56.16 -6.49
N GLU A 206 -30.96 56.47 -7.14
CA GLU A 206 -30.17 55.52 -7.93
C GLU A 206 -29.46 54.48 -7.04
N VAL A 207 -28.82 54.90 -5.95
CA VAL A 207 -28.25 53.97 -4.96
C VAL A 207 -29.33 53.07 -4.36
N ASN A 208 -30.53 53.60 -4.10
CA ASN A 208 -31.65 52.80 -3.61
C ASN A 208 -32.23 51.82 -4.65
N SER A 209 -32.19 52.12 -5.95
CA SER A 209 -32.59 51.16 -6.98
C SER A 209 -31.53 50.08 -7.15
N HIS A 210 -30.24 50.44 -7.14
CA HIS A 210 -29.13 49.49 -7.22
C HIS A 210 -29.11 48.53 -6.01
N ASN A 211 -29.31 49.03 -4.79
CA ASN A 211 -29.43 48.20 -3.58
C ASN A 211 -30.62 47.20 -3.65
N LYS A 212 -31.71 47.54 -4.35
CA LYS A 212 -32.82 46.60 -4.58
C LYS A 212 -32.43 45.50 -5.55
N VAL A 213 -31.70 45.82 -6.62
CA VAL A 213 -31.19 44.83 -7.59
C VAL A 213 -30.23 43.86 -6.90
N LEU A 214 -29.23 44.37 -6.19
CA LEU A 214 -28.30 43.56 -5.39
C LEU A 214 -29.03 42.69 -4.36
N GLY A 215 -30.12 43.19 -3.76
CA GLY A 215 -30.97 42.41 -2.85
C GLY A 215 -31.66 41.20 -3.51
N VAL A 216 -32.05 41.32 -4.78
CA VAL A 216 -32.60 40.21 -5.58
C VAL A 216 -31.50 39.22 -5.98
N GLU A 217 -30.37 39.71 -6.48
CA GLU A 217 -29.23 38.87 -6.86
C GLU A 217 -28.70 38.05 -5.67
N ILE A 218 -28.60 38.64 -4.48
CA ILE A 218 -28.24 37.94 -3.24
C ILE A 218 -29.26 36.86 -2.88
N GLN A 219 -30.54 37.05 -3.19
CA GLN A 219 -31.59 36.06 -2.92
C GLN A 219 -31.52 34.88 -3.91
N GLU A 220 -31.32 35.16 -5.21
CA GLU A 220 -31.09 34.13 -6.23
C GLU A 220 -29.82 33.30 -5.95
N LEU A 221 -28.75 33.96 -5.47
CA LEU A 221 -27.52 33.29 -5.03
C LEU A 221 -27.75 32.40 -3.81
N LYS A 222 -28.58 32.80 -2.84
CA LYS A 222 -28.95 31.93 -1.71
C LYS A 222 -29.76 30.71 -2.15
N GLU A 223 -30.67 30.88 -3.09
CA GLU A 223 -31.50 29.79 -3.61
C GLU A 223 -30.69 28.78 -4.42
N THR A 224 -29.76 29.26 -5.26
CA THR A 224 -28.82 28.39 -5.99
C THR A 224 -27.85 27.66 -5.04
N ILE A 225 -27.32 28.33 -4.00
CA ILE A 225 -26.52 27.66 -2.95
C ILE A 225 -27.34 26.57 -2.25
N SER A 226 -28.58 26.86 -1.85
CA SER A 226 -29.46 25.89 -1.19
C SER A 226 -29.73 24.65 -2.06
N LEU A 227 -29.94 24.85 -3.36
CA LEU A 227 -30.12 23.76 -4.32
C LEU A 227 -28.83 22.95 -4.50
N LEU A 228 -27.67 23.60 -4.60
CA LEU A 228 -26.37 22.93 -4.66
C LEU A 228 -26.10 22.09 -3.41
N THR A 229 -26.37 22.62 -2.21
CA THR A 229 -26.26 21.86 -0.95
C THR A 229 -27.14 20.61 -0.98
N ALA A 230 -28.42 20.74 -1.36
CA ALA A 230 -29.33 19.59 -1.44
C ALA A 230 -28.88 18.54 -2.48
N THR A 231 -28.28 18.95 -3.60
CA THR A 231 -27.69 18.01 -4.57
C THR A 231 -26.44 17.33 -4.00
N ASN A 232 -25.59 18.04 -3.26
CA ASN A 232 -24.39 17.48 -2.64
C ASN A 232 -24.76 16.44 -1.56
N ASP A 233 -25.71 16.75 -0.68
CA ASP A 233 -26.27 15.80 0.31
C ASP A 233 -26.81 14.51 -0.34
N THR A 234 -27.34 14.63 -1.56
CA THR A 234 -27.87 13.49 -2.32
C THR A 234 -26.74 12.65 -2.92
N LEU A 235 -25.69 13.29 -3.45
CA LEU A 235 -24.50 12.61 -3.96
C LEU A 235 -23.71 11.93 -2.84
N GLU A 236 -23.56 12.56 -1.67
CA GLU A 236 -22.92 11.95 -0.50
C GLU A 236 -23.65 10.67 -0.03
N LYS A 237 -24.99 10.69 -0.03
CA LYS A 237 -25.79 9.49 0.25
C LYS A 237 -25.58 8.39 -0.80
N GLN A 238 -25.50 8.73 -2.08
CA GLN A 238 -25.20 7.76 -3.15
C GLN A 238 -23.79 7.17 -3.01
N ILE A 239 -22.78 7.99 -2.70
CA ILE A 239 -21.41 7.54 -2.43
C ILE A 239 -21.37 6.60 -1.23
N SER A 240 -22.12 6.90 -0.16
CA SER A 240 -22.23 6.03 1.01
C SER A 240 -22.82 4.67 0.66
N VAL A 241 -23.91 4.62 -0.12
CA VAL A 241 -24.52 3.36 -0.58
C VAL A 241 -23.56 2.55 -1.44
N MET A 242 -22.94 3.17 -2.46
CA MET A 242 -21.97 2.47 -3.33
C MET A 242 -20.75 1.95 -2.56
N THR A 243 -20.31 2.66 -1.51
CA THR A 243 -19.21 2.21 -0.66
C THR A 243 -19.59 0.93 0.10
N VAL A 244 -20.80 0.88 0.66
CA VAL A 244 -21.33 -0.32 1.34
C VAL A 244 -21.48 -1.50 0.35
N GLU A 245 -21.96 -1.26 -0.87
CA GLU A 245 -22.05 -2.28 -1.92
C GLU A 245 -20.67 -2.83 -2.32
N ILE A 246 -19.67 -1.96 -2.47
CA ILE A 246 -18.28 -2.35 -2.77
C ILE A 246 -17.71 -3.23 -1.65
N ASP A 247 -17.94 -2.88 -0.38
CA ASP A 247 -17.46 -3.67 0.76
C ASP A 247 -18.21 -5.01 0.89
N GLN A 248 -19.51 -5.07 0.59
CA GLN A 248 -20.24 -6.34 0.46
C GLN A 248 -19.63 -7.24 -0.62
N LEU A 249 -19.42 -6.72 -1.83
CA LEU A 249 -18.81 -7.45 -2.94
C LEU A 249 -17.39 -7.93 -2.62
N ARG A 250 -16.59 -7.13 -1.89
CA ARG A 250 -15.28 -7.55 -1.37
C ARG A 250 -15.39 -8.73 -0.40
N THR A 251 -16.35 -8.71 0.53
CA THR A 251 -16.55 -9.83 1.46
C THR A 251 -17.01 -11.11 0.74
N GLU A 252 -17.89 -11.00 -0.26
CA GLU A 252 -18.28 -12.17 -1.06
C GLU A 252 -17.09 -12.72 -1.86
N LEU A 253 -16.32 -11.85 -2.52
CA LEU A 253 -15.12 -12.25 -3.27
C LEU A 253 -14.11 -12.97 -2.37
N GLN A 254 -13.85 -12.45 -1.17
CA GLN A 254 -12.96 -13.09 -0.19
C GLN A 254 -13.49 -14.46 0.24
N MET A 255 -14.81 -14.60 0.42
CA MET A 255 -15.44 -15.89 0.72
C MET A 255 -15.25 -16.87 -0.45
N ARG A 256 -15.44 -16.44 -1.71
CA ARG A 256 -15.19 -17.26 -2.90
C ARG A 256 -13.73 -17.68 -3.02
N ILE A 257 -12.78 -16.79 -2.74
CA ILE A 257 -11.34 -17.12 -2.71
C ILE A 257 -11.07 -18.24 -1.70
N SER A 258 -11.64 -18.15 -0.49
CA SER A 258 -11.48 -19.20 0.54
C SER A 258 -12.15 -20.54 0.16
N GLN A 259 -13.26 -20.51 -0.60
CA GLN A 259 -13.86 -21.73 -1.15
C GLN A 259 -12.95 -22.38 -2.18
N CYS A 260 -12.37 -21.59 -3.10
CA CYS A 260 -11.43 -22.06 -4.11
C CYS A 260 -10.14 -22.63 -3.50
N SER A 261 -9.60 -22.03 -2.43
CA SER A 261 -8.41 -22.57 -1.75
C SER A 261 -8.71 -23.93 -1.09
N ASN A 262 -9.89 -24.08 -0.47
CA ASN A 262 -10.29 -25.34 0.18
C ASN A 262 -10.54 -26.46 -0.85
N LEU A 263 -11.13 -26.12 -2.01
CA LEU A 263 -11.29 -27.06 -3.12
C LEU A 263 -9.93 -27.50 -3.69
N ASN A 264 -8.99 -26.56 -3.90
CA ASN A 264 -7.63 -26.85 -4.37
C ASN A 264 -6.85 -27.74 -3.38
N THR A 265 -7.00 -27.54 -2.06
CA THR A 265 -6.40 -28.48 -1.08
C THR A 265 -7.02 -29.88 -1.17
N SER A 266 -8.34 -30.00 -1.32
CA SER A 266 -9.00 -31.29 -1.49
C SER A 266 -8.61 -31.97 -2.81
N GLU A 267 -8.46 -31.21 -3.90
CA GLU A 267 -7.97 -31.72 -5.18
C GLU A 267 -6.55 -32.29 -5.06
N LYS A 268 -5.64 -31.58 -4.38
CA LYS A 268 -4.28 -32.08 -4.09
C LYS A 268 -4.27 -33.35 -3.26
N GLU A 269 -5.11 -33.44 -2.22
CA GLU A 269 -5.27 -34.65 -1.41
C GLU A 269 -5.78 -35.83 -2.25
N ASN A 270 -6.76 -35.59 -3.14
CA ASN A 270 -7.28 -36.60 -4.06
C ASN A 270 -6.23 -37.06 -5.08
N ILE A 271 -5.42 -36.15 -5.64
CA ILE A 271 -4.30 -36.49 -6.54
C ILE A 271 -3.27 -37.35 -5.80
N GLN A 272 -2.87 -36.98 -4.57
CA GLN A 272 -1.97 -37.79 -3.75
C GLN A 272 -2.53 -39.19 -3.45
N ARG A 273 -3.85 -39.30 -3.24
CA ARG A 273 -4.52 -40.60 -3.03
C ARG A 273 -4.53 -41.44 -4.31
N ILE A 274 -4.76 -40.83 -5.48
CA ILE A 274 -4.68 -41.50 -6.79
C ILE A 274 -3.26 -41.99 -7.06
N ASP A 275 -2.24 -41.17 -6.79
CA ASP A 275 -0.83 -41.54 -6.91
C ASP A 275 -0.47 -42.74 -6.02
N LEU A 276 -0.96 -42.76 -4.77
CA LEU A 276 -0.71 -43.88 -3.86
C LEU A 276 -1.37 -45.17 -4.37
N LEU A 277 -2.65 -45.11 -4.74
CA LEU A 277 -3.38 -46.25 -5.32
C LEU A 277 -2.73 -46.74 -6.62
N THR A 278 -2.20 -45.85 -7.45
CA THR A 278 -1.48 -46.20 -8.68
C THR A 278 -0.20 -46.98 -8.40
N ARG A 279 0.58 -46.58 -7.38
CA ARG A 279 1.76 -47.33 -6.92
C ARG A 279 1.38 -48.68 -6.32
N GLU A 280 0.35 -48.74 -5.48
CA GLU A 280 -0.17 -50.00 -4.91
C GLU A 280 -0.57 -50.99 -6.03
N LEU A 281 -1.31 -50.51 -7.03
CA LEU A 281 -1.75 -51.31 -8.18
C LEU A 281 -0.56 -51.76 -9.05
N GLN A 282 0.43 -50.91 -9.27
CA GLN A 282 1.67 -51.28 -9.95
C GLN A 282 2.42 -52.39 -9.17
N THR A 283 2.53 -52.27 -7.84
CA THR A 283 3.18 -53.29 -7.00
C THR A 283 2.43 -54.64 -7.11
N LYS A 284 1.08 -54.61 -7.14
CA LYS A 284 0.27 -55.82 -7.33
C LYS A 284 0.37 -56.42 -8.72
N ASN A 285 0.58 -55.62 -9.76
CA ASN A 285 0.87 -56.13 -11.11
C ASN A 285 2.25 -56.80 -11.18
N GLU A 286 3.24 -56.28 -10.48
CA GLU A 286 4.58 -56.89 -10.36
C GLU A 286 4.51 -58.22 -9.60
N GLU A 287 3.82 -58.27 -8.44
CA GLU A 287 3.53 -59.53 -7.71
C GLU A 287 2.81 -60.57 -8.60
N LEU A 288 1.80 -60.15 -9.37
CA LEU A 288 1.07 -61.03 -10.30
C LEU A 288 1.96 -61.55 -11.44
N ALA A 289 2.86 -60.72 -11.98
CA ALA A 289 3.80 -61.14 -13.01
C ALA A 289 4.77 -62.21 -12.50
N ASP A 290 5.27 -62.06 -11.27
CA ASP A 290 6.12 -63.07 -10.62
C ASP A 290 5.35 -64.36 -10.31
N LEU A 291 4.10 -64.28 -9.85
CA LEU A 291 3.24 -65.46 -9.65
C LEU A 291 2.95 -66.19 -10.97
N LEU A 292 2.68 -65.48 -12.05
CA LEU A 292 2.50 -66.08 -13.39
C LEU A 292 3.79 -66.77 -13.87
N LYS A 293 4.96 -66.20 -13.59
CA LYS A 293 6.26 -66.80 -13.90
C LYS A 293 6.51 -68.07 -13.07
N GLN A 294 6.21 -68.05 -11.78
CA GLN A 294 6.27 -69.25 -10.92
C GLN A 294 5.31 -70.35 -11.41
N LEU A 295 4.08 -69.99 -11.76
CA LEU A 295 3.07 -70.91 -12.28
C LEU A 295 3.54 -71.53 -13.61
N LYS A 296 4.10 -70.73 -14.52
CA LYS A 296 4.71 -71.23 -15.77
C LYS A 296 5.83 -72.24 -15.49
N ASN A 297 6.78 -71.93 -14.61
CA ASN A 297 7.85 -72.86 -14.24
C ASN A 297 7.28 -74.15 -13.61
N SER A 298 6.25 -74.05 -12.78
CA SER A 298 5.60 -75.23 -12.18
C SER A 298 4.92 -76.12 -13.22
N ARG A 299 4.36 -75.52 -14.28
CA ARG A 299 3.76 -76.21 -15.42
C ARG A 299 4.82 -76.91 -16.27
N GLU A 300 5.92 -76.23 -16.58
CA GLU A 300 7.05 -76.83 -17.33
C GLU A 300 7.64 -78.04 -16.57
N ASN A 301 7.77 -77.94 -15.24
CA ASN A 301 8.16 -79.06 -14.39
C ASN A 301 7.13 -80.22 -14.42
N ALA A 302 5.83 -79.91 -14.43
CA ALA A 302 4.78 -80.93 -14.52
C ALA A 302 4.77 -81.62 -15.90
N GLU A 303 4.96 -80.88 -17.00
CA GLU A 303 5.09 -81.42 -18.36
C GLU A 303 6.36 -82.30 -18.48
N PHE A 304 7.48 -81.91 -17.86
CA PHE A 304 8.69 -82.74 -17.76
C PHE A 304 8.45 -84.04 -16.97
N LEU A 305 7.81 -83.96 -15.79
CA LEU A 305 7.45 -85.14 -15.00
C LEU A 305 6.47 -86.07 -15.74
N GLN A 306 5.53 -85.52 -16.51
CA GLN A 306 4.61 -86.28 -17.36
C GLN A 306 5.37 -87.01 -18.48
N SER A 307 6.35 -86.36 -19.12
CA SER A 307 7.22 -87.01 -20.11
C SER A 307 8.01 -88.18 -19.51
N ASN A 308 8.57 -88.00 -18.31
CA ASN A 308 9.28 -89.07 -17.60
C ASN A 308 8.34 -90.23 -17.19
N LEU A 309 7.11 -89.93 -16.79
CA LEU A 309 6.10 -90.97 -16.52
C LEU A 309 5.75 -91.76 -17.79
N GLN A 310 5.67 -91.09 -18.95
CA GLN A 310 5.46 -91.76 -20.24
C GLN A 310 6.65 -92.62 -20.66
N SER A 311 7.90 -92.19 -20.42
CA SER A 311 9.07 -93.03 -20.68
C SER A 311 9.12 -94.25 -19.76
N PHE A 312 8.87 -94.08 -18.46
CA PHE A 312 8.79 -95.22 -17.52
C PHE A 312 7.63 -96.18 -17.84
N GLN A 313 6.47 -95.67 -18.28
CA GLN A 313 5.37 -96.52 -18.75
C GLN A 313 5.78 -97.33 -19.99
N LYS A 314 6.52 -96.73 -20.92
CA LYS A 314 7.04 -97.41 -22.10
C LYS A 314 8.08 -98.47 -21.72
N GLU A 315 9.07 -98.15 -20.90
CA GLU A 315 10.05 -99.10 -20.38
C GLU A 315 9.39 -100.27 -19.63
N LEU A 316 8.37 -100.00 -18.80
CA LEU A 316 7.58 -101.03 -18.15
C LEU A 316 6.82 -101.90 -19.15
N SER A 317 6.25 -101.33 -20.22
CA SER A 317 5.56 -102.11 -21.26
C SER A 317 6.54 -103.00 -22.04
N GLU A 318 7.71 -102.48 -22.42
CA GLU A 318 8.77 -103.24 -23.08
C GLU A 318 9.29 -104.38 -22.19
N PHE A 319 9.46 -104.12 -20.88
CA PHE A 319 9.81 -105.15 -19.91
C PHE A 319 8.71 -106.22 -19.77
N HIS A 320 7.44 -105.84 -19.73
CA HIS A 320 6.33 -106.80 -19.69
C HIS A 320 6.24 -107.64 -20.97
N GLU A 321 6.46 -107.06 -22.15
CA GLU A 321 6.50 -107.80 -23.42
C GLU A 321 7.68 -108.78 -23.45
N LEU A 322 8.88 -108.36 -23.03
CA LEU A 322 10.06 -109.24 -22.89
C LEU A 322 9.81 -110.39 -21.91
N TYR A 323 9.27 -110.10 -20.74
CA TYR A 323 8.97 -111.10 -19.72
C TYR A 323 7.87 -112.07 -20.18
N HIS A 324 6.83 -111.58 -20.86
CA HIS A 324 5.77 -112.42 -21.41
C HIS A 324 6.26 -113.26 -22.60
N ALA A 325 7.19 -112.75 -23.41
CA ALA A 325 7.85 -113.50 -24.47
C ALA A 325 8.72 -114.64 -23.90
N ASP A 326 9.45 -114.39 -22.81
CA ASP A 326 10.20 -115.45 -22.12
C ASP A 326 9.26 -116.50 -21.49
N LEU A 327 8.18 -116.09 -20.81
CA LEU A 327 7.16 -117.03 -20.32
C LEU A 327 6.54 -117.87 -21.45
N ASN A 328 6.23 -117.26 -22.60
CA ASN A 328 5.71 -117.99 -23.77
C ASN A 328 6.76 -118.97 -24.33
N SER A 329 8.04 -118.60 -24.35
CA SER A 329 9.16 -119.47 -24.74
C SER A 329 9.31 -120.66 -23.78
N GLN A 330 9.31 -120.41 -22.47
CA GLN A 330 9.33 -121.44 -21.43
C GLN A 330 8.11 -122.37 -21.54
N GLN A 331 6.92 -121.83 -21.80
CA GLN A 331 5.70 -122.62 -21.98
C GLN A 331 5.72 -123.45 -23.26
N TYR A 332 6.33 -122.96 -24.34
CA TYR A 332 6.58 -123.74 -25.56
C TYR A 332 7.60 -124.88 -25.32
N MET A 333 8.67 -124.63 -24.55
CA MET A 333 9.61 -125.67 -24.12
C MET A 333 8.95 -126.73 -23.22
N LEU A 334 8.07 -126.30 -22.31
CA LEU A 334 7.29 -127.21 -21.47
C LEU A 334 6.28 -128.03 -22.29
N SER A 335 5.64 -127.43 -23.30
CA SER A 335 4.77 -128.15 -24.24
C SER A 335 5.56 -129.22 -25.01
N THR A 336 6.71 -128.87 -25.59
CA THR A 336 7.54 -129.84 -26.33
C THR A 336 8.15 -130.93 -25.41
N LEU A 337 8.42 -130.63 -24.14
CA LEU A 337 8.75 -131.65 -23.13
C LEU A 337 7.55 -132.55 -22.80
N SER A 338 6.36 -131.98 -22.64
CA SER A 338 5.11 -132.71 -22.42
C SER A 338 4.79 -133.64 -23.60
N ASP A 339 4.95 -133.18 -24.83
CA ASP A 339 4.75 -133.98 -26.05
C ASP A 339 5.78 -135.12 -26.14
N ARG A 340 7.05 -134.87 -25.79
CA ARG A 340 8.08 -135.93 -25.69
C ARG A 340 7.78 -136.95 -24.60
N LEU A 341 7.32 -136.52 -23.42
CA LEU A 341 6.89 -137.41 -22.34
C LEU A 341 5.66 -138.22 -22.74
N THR A 342 4.71 -137.61 -23.45
CA THR A 342 3.52 -138.29 -23.99
C THR A 342 3.91 -139.32 -25.04
N GLY A 343 4.88 -139.01 -25.91
CA GLY A 343 5.49 -139.95 -26.85
C GLY A 343 6.22 -141.11 -26.16
N ALA A 344 6.97 -140.84 -25.08
CA ALA A 344 7.63 -141.86 -24.28
C ALA A 344 6.63 -142.77 -23.54
N LEU A 345 5.53 -142.21 -23.01
CA LEU A 345 4.42 -142.98 -22.44
C LEU A 345 3.71 -143.85 -23.49
N ALA A 346 3.56 -143.38 -24.73
CA ALA A 346 3.04 -144.18 -25.83
C ALA A 346 3.99 -145.34 -26.21
N GLN A 347 5.31 -145.13 -26.17
CA GLN A 347 6.30 -146.19 -26.35
C GLN A 347 6.28 -147.22 -25.20
N LEU A 348 6.14 -146.76 -23.95
CA LEU A 348 5.98 -147.64 -22.79
C LEU A 348 4.69 -148.48 -22.87
N ARG A 349 3.56 -147.89 -23.26
CA ARG A 349 2.31 -148.64 -23.53
C ARG A 349 2.47 -149.66 -24.65
N LYS A 350 3.28 -149.39 -25.67
CA LYS A 350 3.58 -150.36 -26.74
C LYS A 350 4.40 -151.54 -26.20
N LEU A 351 5.40 -151.28 -25.36
CA LEU A 351 6.16 -152.31 -24.66
C LEU A 351 5.28 -153.11 -23.68
N GLU A 352 4.36 -152.46 -22.98
CA GLU A 352 3.36 -153.09 -22.10
C GLU A 352 2.49 -154.09 -22.88
N ILE A 353 2.02 -153.72 -24.09
CA ILE A 353 1.29 -154.63 -24.99
C ILE A 353 2.17 -155.81 -25.47
N GLU A 354 3.46 -155.58 -25.76
CA GLU A 354 4.40 -156.65 -26.13
C GLU A 354 4.76 -157.58 -24.95
N THR A 355 4.74 -157.08 -23.70
CA THR A 355 4.96 -157.91 -22.51
C THR A 355 3.72 -158.68 -22.08
N THR A 356 2.52 -158.08 -22.17
CA THR A 356 1.25 -158.76 -21.86
C THR A 356 0.97 -159.89 -22.84
N ALA A 357 1.27 -159.72 -24.14
CA ALA A 357 1.19 -160.80 -25.13
C ALA A 357 2.13 -162.00 -24.83
N LYS A 358 3.28 -161.76 -24.17
CA LYS A 358 4.17 -162.82 -23.67
C LYS A 358 3.67 -163.43 -22.36
N HIS A 359 2.95 -162.67 -21.54
CA HIS A 359 2.37 -163.16 -20.29
C HIS A 359 1.21 -164.13 -20.56
N THR A 360 0.32 -163.80 -21.52
CA THR A 360 -0.79 -164.68 -21.93
C THR A 360 -0.34 -166.04 -22.50
N ALA A 361 0.88 -166.13 -23.02
CA ALA A 361 1.46 -167.40 -23.46
C ALA A 361 1.97 -168.29 -22.29
N LEU A 362 2.41 -167.67 -21.19
CA LEU A 362 2.88 -168.38 -19.98
C LEU A 362 1.73 -168.74 -19.03
N GLU A 363 0.67 -167.94 -18.97
CA GLU A 363 -0.56 -168.25 -18.21
C GLU A 363 -1.24 -169.53 -18.72
N GLN A 364 -1.10 -169.84 -20.01
CA GLN A 364 -1.67 -171.04 -20.62
C GLN A 364 -0.91 -172.33 -20.24
N GLU A 365 0.40 -172.24 -19.94
CA GLU A 365 1.19 -173.36 -19.37
C GLU A 365 1.01 -173.49 -17.84
N LEU A 366 0.78 -172.39 -17.12
CA LEU A 366 0.54 -172.40 -15.67
C LEU A 366 -0.87 -172.90 -15.27
N SER A 367 -1.81 -172.98 -16.22
CA SER A 367 -3.17 -173.49 -16.03
C SER A 367 -3.20 -174.99 -15.70
N GLU A 368 -2.29 -175.79 -16.27
CA GLU A 368 -2.25 -177.24 -16.01
C GLU A 368 -1.60 -177.60 -14.65
N LEU A 369 -0.74 -176.73 -14.11
CA LEU A 369 -0.10 -176.89 -12.80
C LEU A 369 -0.96 -176.45 -11.61
N HIS A 370 -1.92 -175.53 -11.81
CA HIS A 370 -2.78 -175.01 -10.73
C HIS A 370 -3.83 -176.00 -10.19
N LYS A 371 -3.92 -177.22 -10.75
CA LYS A 371 -4.80 -178.30 -10.24
C LYS A 371 -4.25 -179.06 -9.03
N ALA A 372 -2.99 -178.82 -8.63
CA ALA A 372 -2.28 -179.68 -7.66
C ALA A 372 -1.95 -179.04 -6.30
N LEU A 373 -2.21 -177.75 -6.05
CA LEU A 373 -1.79 -177.07 -4.81
C LEU A 373 -2.89 -176.26 -4.11
N ALA A 374 -4.11 -176.79 -4.09
CA ALA A 374 -5.21 -176.22 -3.33
C ALA A 374 -5.26 -176.75 -1.87
N THR A 375 -4.23 -176.55 -1.04
CA THR A 375 -4.31 -176.72 0.45
C THR A 375 -3.13 -176.08 1.23
N GLU A 376 -3.12 -174.75 1.40
CA GLU A 376 -2.61 -173.99 2.57
C GLU A 376 -2.75 -172.49 2.22
N LYS A 377 -3.71 -171.68 2.68
CA LYS A 377 -4.52 -171.58 3.92
C LYS A 377 -3.91 -170.70 5.03
N ALA A 378 -4.14 -169.40 4.86
CA ALA A 378 -4.48 -168.38 5.87
C ALA A 378 -3.38 -167.48 6.48
N ASP A 379 -3.75 -166.19 6.52
CA ASP A 379 -3.34 -165.09 7.41
C ASP A 379 -1.95 -164.42 7.21
N SER A 380 -1.78 -163.09 7.40
CA SER A 380 -2.73 -162.06 7.89
C SER A 380 -2.46 -160.63 7.37
N THR A 381 -3.49 -159.78 7.48
CA THR A 381 -3.55 -158.36 7.09
C THR A 381 -4.36 -157.55 8.13
N THR A 382 -4.20 -156.25 8.39
CA THR A 382 -3.27 -155.21 7.88
C THR A 382 -3.20 -154.01 8.86
N THR A 383 -2.20 -153.12 8.67
CA THR A 383 -2.24 -151.65 8.98
C THR A 383 -2.76 -151.17 10.36
N LYS A 384 -1.87 -150.69 11.26
CA LYS A 384 -2.27 -149.75 12.34
C LYS A 384 -1.14 -148.93 13.00
N GLN A 385 -0.42 -148.06 12.26
CA GLN A 385 0.68 -147.27 12.85
C GLN A 385 0.95 -145.90 12.20
N LYS A 386 -0.07 -145.02 12.14
CA LYS A 386 0.05 -143.59 11.72
C LYS A 386 -1.00 -142.68 12.40
N TYR A 387 -1.02 -142.65 13.75
CA TYR A 387 -2.00 -141.82 14.49
C TYR A 387 -1.44 -141.09 15.74
N LEU A 388 -0.14 -141.18 16.05
CA LEU A 388 0.40 -140.73 17.35
C LEU A 388 1.34 -139.49 17.30
N GLU A 389 1.61 -138.91 16.13
CA GLU A 389 2.56 -137.78 16.02
C GLU A 389 1.89 -136.39 16.01
N LEU A 390 0.57 -136.29 15.75
CA LEU A 390 -0.13 -135.00 15.57
C LEU A 390 -0.65 -134.35 16.87
N GLN A 391 -0.37 -134.92 18.05
CA GLN A 391 -0.91 -134.42 19.33
C GLN A 391 0.04 -133.46 20.08
N GLY A 392 1.33 -133.39 19.72
CA GLY A 392 2.34 -132.59 20.45
C GLY A 392 2.45 -131.11 20.03
N GLU A 393 2.10 -130.77 18.78
CA GLU A 393 2.35 -129.42 18.24
C GLU A 393 1.28 -128.38 18.62
N GLN A 394 0.11 -128.83 19.08
CA GLN A 394 -1.01 -127.94 19.41
C GLN A 394 -0.80 -127.18 20.75
N GLU A 395 0.03 -127.69 21.64
CA GLU A 395 0.17 -127.19 23.02
C GLU A 395 1.22 -126.07 23.16
N THR A 396 2.23 -126.03 22.27
CA THR A 396 3.27 -124.99 22.23
C THR A 396 2.75 -123.66 21.66
N LEU A 397 1.89 -123.71 20.64
CA LEU A 397 1.23 -122.53 20.05
C LEU A 397 0.32 -121.78 21.04
N LEU A 398 -0.32 -122.50 21.97
CA LEU A 398 -1.18 -121.91 23.01
C LEU A 398 -0.39 -121.15 24.09
N GLN A 399 0.85 -121.56 24.40
CA GLN A 399 1.71 -120.80 25.32
C GLN A 399 2.26 -119.51 24.70
N HIS A 400 2.55 -119.49 23.39
CA HIS A 400 3.09 -118.31 22.74
C HIS A 400 2.05 -117.17 22.65
N ASN A 401 0.79 -117.51 22.33
CA ASN A 401 -0.32 -116.55 22.28
C ASN A 401 -0.60 -115.84 23.62
N ARG A 402 -0.37 -116.52 24.76
CA ARG A 402 -0.54 -115.93 26.09
C ARG A 402 0.50 -114.86 26.43
N LYS A 403 1.73 -114.95 25.91
CA LYS A 403 2.76 -113.91 26.11
C LYS A 403 2.45 -112.65 25.32
N LEU A 404 2.10 -112.80 24.04
CA LEU A 404 1.71 -111.68 23.16
C LEU A 404 0.52 -110.87 23.69
N SER A 405 -0.44 -111.52 24.36
CA SER A 405 -1.58 -110.81 24.96
C SER A 405 -1.21 -109.95 26.17
N ILE A 406 -0.17 -110.32 26.94
CA ILE A 406 0.30 -109.53 28.08
C ILE A 406 1.08 -108.30 27.59
N GLU A 407 2.00 -108.50 26.63
CA GLU A 407 2.79 -107.42 26.03
C GLU A 407 1.90 -106.37 25.31
N LEU A 408 0.80 -106.80 24.67
CA LEU A 408 -0.18 -105.89 24.07
C LEU A 408 -0.95 -105.05 25.10
N GLU A 409 -1.31 -105.61 26.25
CA GLU A 409 -2.06 -104.87 27.28
C GLU A 409 -1.13 -103.88 28.02
N ASP A 410 0.13 -104.23 28.25
CA ASP A 410 1.15 -103.30 28.79
C ASP A 410 1.45 -102.14 27.83
N LEU A 411 1.59 -102.40 26.52
CA LEU A 411 1.73 -101.36 25.49
C LEU A 411 0.52 -100.43 25.43
N LYS A 412 -0.70 -100.98 25.53
CA LYS A 412 -1.95 -100.22 25.55
C LYS A 412 -2.08 -99.35 26.81
N ASN A 413 -1.69 -99.86 27.98
CA ASN A 413 -1.64 -99.09 29.22
C ASN A 413 -0.62 -97.95 29.15
N ALA A 414 0.56 -98.19 28.55
CA ALA A 414 1.56 -97.14 28.29
C ALA A 414 1.03 -96.07 27.31
N LEU A 415 0.34 -96.47 26.25
CA LEU A 415 -0.31 -95.54 25.30
C LEU A 415 -1.39 -94.68 25.99
N GLN A 416 -2.19 -95.28 26.89
CA GLN A 416 -3.27 -94.59 27.59
C GLN A 416 -2.76 -93.65 28.70
N ALA A 417 -1.59 -93.92 29.28
CA ALA A 417 -0.89 -92.97 30.16
C ALA A 417 -0.31 -91.78 29.37
N SER A 418 0.30 -92.06 28.21
CA SER A 418 0.83 -91.05 27.28
C SER A 418 -0.27 -90.11 26.74
N SER A 419 -1.44 -90.63 26.38
CA SER A 419 -2.53 -89.78 25.87
C SER A 419 -3.09 -88.81 26.92
N LYS A 420 -3.09 -89.19 28.21
CA LYS A 420 -3.54 -88.33 29.31
C LYS A 420 -2.55 -87.19 29.59
N THR A 421 -1.24 -87.45 29.56
CA THR A 421 -0.24 -86.38 29.75
C THR A 421 -0.20 -85.44 28.55
N SER A 422 -0.31 -85.97 27.32
CA SER A 422 -0.44 -85.18 26.09
C SER A 422 -1.68 -84.27 26.08
N SER A 423 -2.83 -84.79 26.52
CA SER A 423 -4.08 -84.00 26.63
C SER A 423 -3.94 -82.82 27.58
N VAL A 424 -3.29 -82.99 28.75
CA VAL A 424 -3.13 -81.92 29.73
C VAL A 424 -2.13 -80.85 29.26
N THR A 425 -1.05 -81.23 28.58
CA THR A 425 -0.11 -80.26 27.99
C THR A 425 -0.76 -79.51 26.82
N GLU A 426 -1.53 -80.19 25.97
CA GLU A 426 -2.29 -79.57 24.89
C GLU A 426 -3.32 -78.55 25.42
N GLU A 427 -4.11 -78.91 26.44
CA GLU A 427 -5.09 -78.01 27.07
C GLU A 427 -4.42 -76.77 27.70
N THR A 428 -3.20 -76.94 28.21
CA THR A 428 -2.39 -75.86 28.79
C THR A 428 -1.81 -74.94 27.72
N LEU A 429 -1.32 -75.50 26.61
CA LEU A 429 -0.88 -74.73 25.44
C LEU A 429 -2.06 -73.99 24.78
N ARG A 430 -3.21 -74.63 24.61
CA ARG A 430 -4.45 -73.99 24.12
C ARG A 430 -4.91 -72.85 25.02
N ARG A 431 -4.73 -72.92 26.34
CA ARG A 431 -4.94 -71.77 27.25
C ARG A 431 -3.93 -70.66 26.96
N LYS A 432 -2.63 -70.97 26.96
CA LYS A 432 -1.55 -69.99 26.67
C LYS A 432 -1.72 -69.28 25.32
N VAL A 433 -2.14 -69.99 24.27
CA VAL A 433 -2.44 -69.41 22.95
C VAL A 433 -3.62 -68.45 23.02
N ARG A 434 -4.72 -68.81 23.70
CA ARG A 434 -5.86 -67.90 23.90
C ARG A 434 -5.52 -66.68 24.74
N ASP A 435 -4.61 -66.82 25.69
CA ASP A 435 -4.15 -65.70 26.52
C ASP A 435 -3.27 -64.75 25.69
N LEU A 436 -2.30 -65.27 24.94
CA LEU A 436 -1.49 -64.49 23.99
C LEU A 436 -2.31 -63.86 22.87
N GLN A 437 -3.40 -64.50 22.41
CA GLN A 437 -4.33 -63.91 21.45
C GLN A 437 -5.04 -62.67 22.03
N ARG A 438 -5.52 -62.74 23.28
CA ARG A 438 -6.12 -61.57 23.95
C ARG A 438 -5.10 -60.46 24.21
N ASP A 439 -3.87 -60.81 24.55
CA ASP A 439 -2.78 -59.83 24.73
C ASP A 439 -2.45 -59.15 23.39
N ASN A 440 -2.41 -59.88 22.27
CA ASN A 440 -2.27 -59.31 20.93
C ASN A 440 -3.45 -58.40 20.55
N GLU A 441 -4.70 -58.82 20.76
CA GLU A 441 -5.89 -57.98 20.52
C GLU A 441 -5.87 -56.69 21.34
N LEU A 442 -5.32 -56.73 22.56
CA LEU A 442 -5.14 -55.55 23.41
C LEU A 442 -4.03 -54.63 22.87
N LEU A 443 -2.90 -55.21 22.44
CA LEU A 443 -1.79 -54.46 21.83
C LEU A 443 -2.19 -53.83 20.49
N GLU A 444 -2.94 -54.54 19.63
CA GLU A 444 -3.48 -53.99 18.38
C GLU A 444 -4.37 -52.77 18.63
N LYS A 445 -5.25 -52.83 19.66
CA LYS A 445 -6.05 -51.67 20.08
C LYS A 445 -5.18 -50.52 20.60
N GLN A 446 -4.15 -50.80 21.39
CA GLN A 446 -3.23 -49.77 21.86
C GLN A 446 -2.43 -49.14 20.71
N VAL A 447 -2.03 -49.92 19.71
CA VAL A 447 -1.40 -49.41 18.48
C VAL A 447 -2.36 -48.49 17.74
N LEU A 448 -3.60 -48.91 17.47
CA LEU A 448 -4.63 -48.07 16.83
C LEU A 448 -4.87 -46.75 17.59
N ASP A 449 -5.04 -46.80 18.92
CA ASP A 449 -5.18 -45.60 19.77
C ASP A 449 -3.96 -44.66 19.66
N THR A 450 -2.75 -45.21 19.52
CA THR A 450 -1.53 -44.40 19.33
C THR A 450 -1.37 -43.87 17.90
N GLU A 451 -1.83 -44.61 16.90
CA GLU A 451 -1.85 -44.16 15.50
C GLU A 451 -2.87 -43.04 15.29
N GLU A 452 -4.04 -43.13 15.92
CA GLU A 452 -5.06 -42.07 15.89
C GLU A 452 -4.55 -40.80 16.59
N LYS A 453 -3.92 -40.92 17.77
CA LYS A 453 -3.23 -39.80 18.44
C LYS A 453 -2.10 -39.22 17.61
N ALA A 454 -1.31 -40.05 16.93
CA ALA A 454 -0.25 -39.58 16.04
C ALA A 454 -0.81 -38.88 14.79
N ALA A 455 -1.93 -39.34 14.23
CA ALA A 455 -2.63 -38.67 13.15
C ALA A 455 -3.22 -37.32 13.58
N GLN A 456 -3.78 -37.24 14.78
CA GLN A 456 -4.27 -35.99 15.37
C GLN A 456 -3.13 -34.98 15.58
N LEU A 457 -2.01 -35.40 16.16
CA LEU A 457 -0.82 -34.55 16.34
C LEU A 457 -0.20 -34.09 15.01
N ARG A 458 -0.26 -34.92 13.95
CA ARG A 458 0.16 -34.50 12.60
C ARG A 458 -0.74 -33.39 12.04
N LYS A 459 -2.07 -33.50 12.19
CA LYS A 459 -3.01 -32.44 11.78
C LYS A 459 -2.80 -31.14 12.56
N GLU A 460 -2.56 -31.22 13.86
CA GLU A 460 -2.24 -30.05 14.69
C GLU A 460 -0.92 -29.41 14.27
N LYS A 461 0.12 -30.21 13.99
CA LYS A 461 1.39 -29.72 13.43
C LYS A 461 1.19 -29.03 12.08
N GLU A 462 0.49 -29.64 11.14
CA GLU A 462 0.21 -29.05 9.83
C GLU A 462 -0.58 -27.74 9.92
N HIS A 463 -1.51 -27.63 10.88
CA HIS A 463 -2.24 -26.40 11.16
C HIS A 463 -1.30 -25.30 11.72
N GLN A 464 -0.40 -25.65 12.63
CA GLN A 464 0.62 -24.72 13.16
C GLN A 464 1.61 -24.30 12.07
N GLU A 465 2.06 -25.21 11.21
CA GLU A 465 2.96 -24.89 10.09
C GLU A 465 2.30 -23.93 9.09
N LYS A 466 1.01 -24.11 8.76
CA LYS A 466 0.24 -23.14 7.97
C LYS A 466 0.16 -21.77 8.65
N LEU A 467 -0.14 -21.72 9.94
CA LEU A 467 -0.21 -20.46 10.70
C LEU A 467 1.13 -19.72 10.73
N ILE A 468 2.25 -20.45 10.83
CA ILE A 468 3.61 -19.87 10.75
C ILE A 468 3.84 -19.28 9.36
N CYS A 469 3.52 -19.99 8.27
CA CYS A 469 3.64 -19.45 6.92
C CYS A 469 2.79 -18.19 6.68
N ASP A 470 1.55 -18.15 7.18
CA ASP A 470 0.68 -16.97 7.09
C ASP A 470 1.26 -15.78 7.86
N MET A 471 1.88 -16.03 9.02
CA MET A 471 2.57 -15.01 9.81
C MET A 471 3.85 -14.51 9.12
N ASP A 472 4.65 -15.40 8.53
CA ASP A 472 5.88 -15.04 7.80
C ASP A 472 5.59 -14.21 6.55
N LEU A 473 4.53 -14.54 5.80
CA LEU A 473 4.03 -13.72 4.68
C LEU A 473 3.64 -12.33 5.16
N LYS A 474 2.87 -12.24 6.25
CA LYS A 474 2.47 -10.94 6.84
C LYS A 474 3.68 -10.13 7.34
N ILE A 475 4.72 -10.80 7.85
CA ILE A 475 5.98 -10.16 8.23
C ILE A 475 6.75 -9.66 7.00
N GLN A 476 6.73 -10.38 5.87
CA GLN A 476 7.30 -9.91 4.60
C GLN A 476 6.55 -8.69 4.06
N ASP A 477 5.21 -8.71 4.04
CA ASP A 477 4.39 -7.57 3.62
C ASP A 477 4.67 -6.32 4.47
N MET A 478 4.73 -6.49 5.79
CA MET A 478 5.07 -5.40 6.72
C MET A 478 6.50 -4.88 6.49
N LYS A 479 7.47 -5.75 6.19
CA LYS A 479 8.84 -5.33 5.84
C LYS A 479 8.88 -4.56 4.52
N ALA A 480 8.18 -5.02 3.49
CA ALA A 480 8.08 -4.32 2.22
C ALA A 480 7.43 -2.93 2.38
N TYR A 481 6.38 -2.83 3.21
CA TYR A 481 5.75 -1.56 3.55
C TYR A 481 6.67 -0.61 4.33
N ILE A 482 7.48 -1.12 5.25
CA ILE A 482 8.50 -0.31 5.95
C ILE A 482 9.54 0.24 4.95
N VAL A 483 10.03 -0.58 4.02
CA VAL A 483 10.99 -0.14 2.99
C VAL A 483 10.38 0.92 2.05
N ASP A 484 9.11 0.78 1.67
CA ASP A 484 8.39 1.80 0.90
C ASP A 484 8.24 3.13 1.67
N LEU A 485 7.95 3.07 2.98
CA LEU A 485 7.93 4.26 3.85
C LEU A 485 9.31 4.89 4.03
N GLU A 486 10.37 4.11 4.23
CA GLU A 486 11.76 4.58 4.31
C GLU A 486 12.19 5.25 3.00
N THR A 487 11.81 4.68 1.85
CA THR A 487 12.07 5.24 0.52
C THR A 487 11.35 6.59 0.35
N LYS A 488 10.05 6.66 0.68
CA LYS A 488 9.28 7.91 0.65
C LYS A 488 9.81 8.97 1.62
N LEU A 489 10.32 8.56 2.79
CA LEU A 489 10.98 9.45 3.73
C LEU A 489 12.28 10.01 3.15
N ALA A 490 13.09 9.18 2.49
CA ALA A 490 14.31 9.61 1.82
C ALA A 490 14.01 10.56 0.64
N GLU A 491 13.00 10.25 -0.18
CA GLU A 491 12.52 11.14 -1.25
C GLU A 491 12.05 12.49 -0.69
N LYS A 492 11.23 12.50 0.37
CA LYS A 492 10.77 13.74 1.01
C LYS A 492 11.89 14.51 1.71
N THR A 493 12.92 13.82 2.18
CA THR A 493 14.13 14.47 2.73
C THR A 493 14.94 15.13 1.61
N LEU A 494 15.15 14.43 0.49
CA LEU A 494 15.80 15.00 -0.71
C LEU A 494 15.00 16.14 -1.33
N GLU A 495 13.67 16.08 -1.32
CA GLU A 495 12.79 17.16 -1.77
C GLU A 495 12.86 18.36 -0.81
N ALA A 496 12.93 18.14 0.50
CA ALA A 496 13.16 19.21 1.48
C ALA A 496 14.55 19.85 1.32
N GLU A 497 15.60 19.06 1.09
CA GLU A 497 16.96 19.53 0.80
C GLU A 497 17.04 20.27 -0.55
N SER A 498 16.33 19.80 -1.57
CA SER A 498 16.15 20.50 -2.85
C SER A 498 15.44 21.83 -2.65
N LEU A 499 14.31 21.88 -1.95
CA LEU A 499 13.59 23.13 -1.65
C LEU A 499 14.43 24.08 -0.78
N GLN A 500 15.31 23.56 0.08
CA GLN A 500 16.27 24.35 0.85
C GLN A 500 17.44 24.87 -0.01
N ALA A 501 17.83 24.17 -1.07
CA ALA A 501 18.82 24.62 -2.06
C ALA A 501 18.22 25.59 -3.09
N ASP A 502 16.95 25.36 -3.48
CA ASP A 502 16.11 26.17 -4.36
C ASP A 502 15.48 27.38 -3.63
N ALA A 503 15.82 27.57 -2.35
CA ALA A 503 15.78 28.84 -1.66
C ALA A 503 16.80 29.84 -2.24
N THR A 504 16.67 30.09 -3.55
CA THR A 504 17.28 31.14 -4.37
C THR A 504 17.22 32.52 -3.71
N SER A 505 16.24 32.74 -2.83
CA SER A 505 16.20 33.79 -1.79
C SER A 505 17.57 34.06 -1.16
N ALA A 506 18.32 33.05 -0.70
CA ALA A 506 19.61 33.26 -0.03
C ALA A 506 20.69 33.82 -0.98
N LYS A 507 20.80 33.31 -2.21
CA LYS A 507 21.75 33.83 -3.21
C LYS A 507 21.34 35.20 -3.73
N LEU A 508 20.05 35.40 -4.03
CA LEU A 508 19.51 36.68 -4.48
C LEU A 508 19.59 37.76 -3.40
N LEU A 509 19.42 37.42 -2.12
CA LEU A 509 19.65 38.34 -1.01
C LEU A 509 21.13 38.72 -0.86
N GLU A 510 22.06 37.78 -1.07
CA GLU A 510 23.50 38.08 -1.01
C GLU A 510 23.97 38.90 -2.22
N GLU A 511 23.44 38.63 -3.42
CA GLU A 511 23.65 39.45 -4.61
C GLU A 511 23.02 40.85 -4.48
N ALA A 512 21.82 40.96 -3.90
CA ALA A 512 21.18 42.23 -3.61
C ALA A 512 21.97 43.03 -2.56
N ARG A 513 22.44 42.40 -1.47
CA ARG A 513 23.33 43.01 -0.47
C ARG A 513 24.63 43.51 -1.10
N LYS A 514 25.22 42.73 -2.01
CA LYS A 514 26.41 43.15 -2.76
C LYS A 514 26.12 44.36 -3.65
N HIS A 515 24.99 44.36 -4.37
CA HIS A 515 24.55 45.52 -5.16
C HIS A 515 24.31 46.77 -4.30
N ILE A 516 23.68 46.63 -3.12
CA ILE A 516 23.48 47.72 -2.16
C ILE A 516 24.85 48.26 -1.71
N SER A 517 25.78 47.39 -1.28
CA SER A 517 27.14 47.78 -0.89
C SER A 517 27.92 48.52 -2.00
N ASP A 518 27.77 48.10 -3.25
CA ASP A 518 28.44 48.74 -4.38
C ASP A 518 27.77 50.07 -4.80
N LEU A 519 26.46 50.22 -4.57
CA LEU A 519 25.76 51.50 -4.69
C LEU A 519 26.14 52.48 -3.56
N GLU A 520 26.25 52.01 -2.32
CA GLU A 520 26.73 52.82 -1.18
C GLU A 520 28.13 53.36 -1.42
N LYS A 521 29.07 52.54 -1.93
CA LYS A 521 30.41 53.00 -2.33
C LYS A 521 30.36 54.05 -3.44
N LYS A 522 29.50 53.86 -4.45
CA LYS A 522 29.31 54.87 -5.52
C LYS A 522 28.76 56.18 -4.97
N ILE A 523 27.80 56.12 -4.04
CA ILE A 523 27.27 57.31 -3.36
C ILE A 523 28.35 58.00 -2.54
N GLN A 524 29.18 57.27 -1.79
CA GLN A 524 30.33 57.85 -1.07
C GLN A 524 31.34 58.52 -2.02
N CYS A 525 31.69 57.88 -3.14
CA CYS A 525 32.57 58.49 -4.14
C CYS A 525 31.94 59.76 -4.73
N LEU A 526 30.65 59.76 -5.08
CA LEU A 526 29.96 60.94 -5.58
C LEU A 526 29.87 62.05 -4.54
N GLN A 527 29.63 61.73 -3.27
CA GLN A 527 29.64 62.70 -2.17
C GLN A 527 31.04 63.31 -1.99
N GLN A 528 32.11 62.51 -2.11
CA GLN A 528 33.49 63.02 -2.08
C GLN A 528 33.80 63.91 -3.31
N THR A 529 33.33 63.54 -4.50
CA THR A 529 33.48 64.38 -5.71
C THR A 529 32.74 65.69 -5.56
N VAL A 530 31.47 65.68 -5.15
CA VAL A 530 30.68 66.91 -4.92
C VAL A 530 31.31 67.76 -3.82
N PHE A 531 31.80 67.17 -2.74
CA PHE A 531 32.53 67.90 -1.70
C PHE A 531 33.79 68.58 -2.26
N LYS A 532 34.56 67.86 -3.09
CA LYS A 532 35.77 68.37 -3.75
C LYS A 532 35.45 69.48 -4.76
N GLU A 533 34.39 69.34 -5.57
CA GLU A 533 33.92 70.39 -6.49
C GLU A 533 33.39 71.62 -5.72
N CYS A 534 32.68 71.43 -4.60
CA CYS A 534 32.29 72.52 -3.72
C CYS A 534 33.50 73.24 -3.13
N GLN A 535 34.54 72.50 -2.75
CA GLN A 535 35.78 73.08 -2.23
C GLN A 535 36.57 73.81 -3.33
N GLU A 536 36.76 73.21 -4.51
CA GLU A 536 37.37 73.85 -5.68
C GLU A 536 36.59 75.11 -6.11
N ARG A 537 35.26 75.08 -6.06
CA ARG A 537 34.41 76.26 -6.28
C ARG A 537 34.62 77.34 -5.20
N SER A 538 34.79 76.94 -3.94
CA SER A 538 35.08 77.88 -2.85
C SER A 538 36.47 78.51 -3.00
N ASP A 539 37.47 77.73 -3.40
CA ASP A 539 38.82 78.18 -3.69
C ASP A 539 38.85 79.11 -4.91
N LEU A 540 38.08 78.79 -5.97
CA LEU A 540 37.88 79.67 -7.13
C LEU A 540 37.13 80.97 -6.77
N LEU A 541 36.16 80.92 -5.84
CA LEU A 541 35.49 82.12 -5.33
C LEU A 541 36.44 82.97 -4.48
N HIS A 542 37.31 82.37 -3.67
CA HIS A 542 38.38 83.08 -2.97
C HIS A 542 39.38 83.69 -3.95
N ALA A 543 39.81 82.96 -4.98
CA ALA A 543 40.67 83.47 -6.04
C ALA A 543 40.02 84.64 -6.80
N LEU A 544 38.73 84.52 -7.18
CA LEU A 544 37.96 85.61 -7.79
C LEU A 544 37.80 86.82 -6.86
N SER A 545 37.63 86.60 -5.56
CA SER A 545 37.57 87.68 -4.56
C SER A 545 38.93 88.39 -4.44
N SER A 546 40.02 87.63 -4.43
CA SER A 546 41.39 88.15 -4.40
C SER A 546 41.76 88.91 -5.69
N LEU A 547 41.34 88.40 -6.85
CA LEU A 547 41.48 89.09 -8.14
C LEU A 547 40.57 90.33 -8.25
N LYS A 548 39.40 90.33 -7.60
CA LYS A 548 38.58 91.55 -7.46
C LYS A 548 39.22 92.57 -6.54
N ALA A 549 39.85 92.15 -5.45
CA ALA A 549 40.62 93.04 -4.57
C ALA A 549 41.83 93.64 -5.32
N GLN A 550 42.62 92.83 -6.03
CA GLN A 550 43.71 93.33 -6.89
C GLN A 550 43.21 94.25 -8.01
N ASN A 551 42.07 93.96 -8.64
CA ASN A 551 41.47 94.88 -9.62
C ASN A 551 40.97 96.17 -8.99
N ALA A 552 40.48 96.15 -7.74
CA ALA A 552 40.10 97.35 -7.01
C ALA A 552 41.34 98.20 -6.65
N GLU A 553 42.43 97.57 -6.21
CA GLU A 553 43.73 98.21 -5.99
C GLU A 553 44.26 98.85 -7.29
N LEU A 554 44.28 98.10 -8.40
CA LEU A 554 44.70 98.60 -9.72
C LEU A 554 43.77 99.71 -10.26
N SER A 555 42.47 99.67 -9.94
CA SER A 555 41.52 100.73 -10.30
C SER A 555 41.69 101.98 -9.43
N SER A 556 42.13 101.83 -8.18
CA SER A 556 42.47 102.94 -7.28
C SER A 556 43.82 103.59 -7.60
N GLY A 557 44.71 102.89 -8.32
CA GLY A 557 46.03 103.36 -8.72
C GLY A 557 46.07 104.45 -9.80
N ARG A 558 44.93 105.07 -10.15
CA ARG A 558 44.84 106.06 -11.23
C ARG A 558 44.16 107.39 -10.87
N THR A 559 44.40 107.91 -9.67
CA THR A 559 44.40 109.37 -9.38
C THR A 559 45.08 109.65 -8.05
N ASN A 560 46.13 110.49 -8.03
CA ASN A 560 46.80 110.94 -6.82
C ASN A 560 45.98 112.03 -6.09
N THR A 561 45.96 112.04 -4.75
CA THR A 561 46.58 113.11 -3.93
C THR A 561 46.49 112.84 -2.41
N SER A 562 47.57 113.18 -1.69
CA SER A 562 47.63 113.63 -0.28
C SER A 562 47.38 112.67 0.89
N THR A 563 48.50 112.18 1.45
CA THR A 563 48.79 111.94 2.89
C THR A 563 48.66 113.23 3.75
N PRO A 564 48.85 113.27 5.11
CA PRO A 564 49.33 112.22 6.05
C PRO A 564 48.58 112.07 7.42
N ALA A 565 48.78 110.94 8.12
CA ALA A 565 49.06 110.83 9.58
C ALA A 565 49.32 109.36 10.00
N LEU A 566 50.00 109.14 11.15
CA LEU A 566 50.67 107.89 11.56
C LEU A 566 50.37 107.56 13.08
N PRO A 567 50.86 106.45 13.71
CA PRO A 567 50.04 105.46 14.47
C PRO A 567 50.37 105.48 16.01
N PRO A 568 50.52 104.41 16.85
CA PRO A 568 50.31 102.94 16.73
C PRO A 568 49.74 102.17 17.98
N LEU A 569 49.86 100.83 17.94
CA LEU A 569 49.81 99.80 19.03
C LEU A 569 48.42 99.19 19.34
N GLY A 570 48.25 97.86 19.51
CA GLY A 570 49.14 96.72 19.24
C GLY A 570 48.77 95.44 20.05
N SER A 571 49.08 94.24 19.51
CA SER A 571 49.11 92.92 20.22
C SER A 571 47.75 92.38 20.74
N THR A 572 47.46 91.07 20.91
CA THR A 572 48.26 89.83 21.00
C THR A 572 47.48 88.62 20.41
N GLY A 573 48.17 87.56 19.93
CA GLY A 573 47.64 86.17 20.00
C GLY A 573 48.00 85.52 21.35
N PRO A 574 48.15 84.20 21.49
CA PRO A 574 47.68 83.06 20.69
C PRO A 574 47.01 81.96 21.56
N THR A 575 46.62 80.80 21.01
CA THR A 575 46.93 79.48 21.64
C THR A 575 46.76 78.28 20.70
N GLN A 576 47.58 77.26 20.90
CA GLN A 576 47.58 75.96 20.21
C GLN A 576 47.01 74.85 21.12
N SER A 577 46.47 73.77 20.54
CA SER A 577 46.75 72.35 20.88
C SER A 577 45.86 71.44 20.03
N GLN A 578 46.40 70.55 19.17
CA GLN A 578 47.09 69.27 19.42
C GLN A 578 46.20 68.10 19.87
N LYS A 579 46.18 67.06 19.00
CA LYS A 579 46.23 65.62 19.27
C LYS A 579 45.38 65.01 20.42
N ASN A 580 44.59 63.98 20.09
CA ASN A 580 45.12 62.62 20.17
C ASN A 580 44.28 61.51 19.49
N GLN A 581 44.94 60.38 19.27
CA GLN A 581 44.40 59.13 18.73
C GLN A 581 43.58 58.36 19.77
N ARG A 582 42.65 57.49 19.32
CA ARG A 582 42.55 56.13 19.87
C ARG A 582 41.87 55.17 18.90
N ALA A 583 42.42 53.97 18.80
CA ALA A 583 41.81 52.81 18.15
C ALA A 583 41.40 51.79 19.21
N SER A 584 40.35 51.00 18.94
CA SER A 584 40.13 49.70 19.60
C SER A 584 39.22 48.81 18.74
N VAL A 585 39.56 47.52 18.72
CA VAL A 585 38.90 46.43 17.97
C VAL A 585 38.03 45.60 18.94
N PHE A 586 37.16 44.73 18.41
CA PHE A 586 36.45 43.61 19.10
C PHE A 586 35.26 44.00 20.03
N GLN A 587 34.22 43.18 20.28
CA GLN A 587 33.94 41.78 19.87
C GLN A 587 32.42 41.44 19.80
N ARG A 588 32.14 40.23 19.28
CA ARG A 588 30.86 39.49 19.18
C ARG A 588 29.98 39.42 20.44
N SER A 589 28.65 39.40 20.26
CA SER A 589 27.73 38.30 20.65
C SER A 589 26.28 38.62 20.21
N ARG A 590 25.68 37.84 19.30
CA ARG A 590 24.63 36.82 19.55
C ARG A 590 23.40 37.30 20.33
N HIS A 591 22.25 37.37 19.65
CA HIS A 591 21.22 36.34 19.78
C HIS A 591 20.54 36.07 18.44
#